data_AF-A0A3A0VMJ1-F1
#
_entry.id   AF-A0A3A0VMJ1-F1
#
_cell.length_a   1.000
_cell.length_b   1.000
_cell.length_c   1.000
_cell.angle_alpha   90.00
_cell.angle_beta   90.00
_cell.angle_gamma   90.00
#
_symmetry.space_group_name_H-M   'P 1'
#
loop_
_entity.id
_entity.type
_entity.pdbx_description
1 polymer ?
#
loop_
_entity_poly.entity_id
_entity_poly.type
_entity_poly.pdbx_seq_one_letter_code
_entity_poly.pdbx_strand_id
1 'polypeptide(L)'
;MKSTEKLMRENNVKSLRLNNTDREIFENYMTYVRADLSVNPHDSEKMLNRILSQLFKAENNGTLAMDFFEHDPKAHAKKELKKLPNETLNNIFKYIIEHLLLFFGIFCFLKGFIGFFIGANRLYLYTFPLMIIIGIFIIFLFIWMVFKTVQMQCFTKSHWTWIITYVVILLLLSAIFYVFFIPQSSLAFGPYIFVGNWTFIIISFIVLPIALYIDHKFIKRDSSTSL
;
A
#
# COMPACT_ATOMS: atom_id res chain seq x y z
N MET A 1 15.92 -16.14 13.31
CA MET A 1 15.92 -14.64 13.24
C MET A 1 14.63 -14.14 13.86
N LYS A 2 14.59 -12.96 14.51
CA LYS A 2 13.33 -12.38 15.01
C LYS A 2 12.39 -12.10 13.83
N SER A 3 11.08 -12.26 14.03
CA SER A 3 10.05 -11.89 13.04
C SER A 3 9.92 -10.37 12.91
N THR A 4 9.44 -9.89 11.76
CA THR A 4 9.19 -8.46 11.51
C THR A 4 8.22 -7.89 12.54
N GLU A 5 7.14 -8.61 12.87
CA GLU A 5 6.16 -8.18 13.88
C GLU A 5 6.77 -8.06 15.27
N LYS A 6 7.62 -9.02 15.66
CA LYS A 6 8.31 -8.99 16.95
C LYS A 6 9.28 -7.82 17.02
N LEU A 7 9.98 -7.53 15.92
CA LEU A 7 10.92 -6.41 15.83
C LEU A 7 10.18 -5.06 15.85
N MET A 8 9.05 -4.95 15.14
CA MET A 8 8.17 -3.79 15.17
C MET A 8 7.62 -3.53 16.57
N ARG A 9 7.13 -4.57 17.26
CA ARG A 9 6.66 -4.47 18.65
C ARG A 9 7.77 -4.06 19.60
N GLU A 10 8.96 -4.63 19.44
CA GLU A 10 10.13 -4.27 20.23
C GLU A 10 10.52 -2.80 20.01
N ASN A 11 10.56 -2.33 18.76
CA ASN A 11 10.88 -0.95 18.42
C ASN A 11 9.85 0.02 18.99
N ASN A 12 8.55 -0.30 18.86
CA ASN A 12 7.47 0.51 19.44
C ASN A 12 7.59 0.58 20.97
N VAL A 13 7.86 -0.54 21.65
CA VAL A 13 8.01 -0.53 23.12
C VAL A 13 9.27 0.23 23.54
N LYS A 14 10.37 0.13 22.77
CA LYS A 14 11.59 0.87 23.04
C LYS A 14 11.40 2.37 22.85
N SER A 15 10.70 2.82 21.80
CA SER A 15 10.51 4.26 21.54
C SER A 15 9.73 4.97 22.64
N LEU A 16 8.88 4.25 23.39
CA LEU A 16 8.18 4.79 24.56
C LEU A 16 9.11 5.22 25.70
N ARG A 17 10.38 4.78 25.70
CA ARG A 17 11.36 5.11 26.74
C ARG A 17 12.14 6.40 26.45
N LEU A 18 12.00 6.96 25.25
CA LEU A 18 12.56 8.26 24.90
C LEU A 18 11.82 9.37 25.64
N ASN A 19 12.48 10.51 25.89
CA ASN A 19 11.80 11.72 26.32
C ASN A 19 10.73 12.17 25.28
N ASN A 20 9.71 12.90 25.71
CA ASN A 20 8.53 13.24 24.91
C ASN A 20 8.87 13.93 23.56
N THR A 21 9.79 14.89 23.57
CA THR A 21 10.20 15.61 22.35
C THR A 21 10.92 14.70 21.37
N ASP A 22 11.89 13.92 21.86
CA ASP A 22 12.68 12.99 21.03
C ASP A 22 11.80 11.85 20.50
N ARG A 23 10.83 11.43 21.30
CA ARG A 23 9.82 10.45 20.92
C ARG A 23 8.96 10.93 19.77
N GLU A 24 8.44 12.15 19.79
CA GLU A 24 7.62 12.69 18.69
C GLU A 24 8.42 12.73 17.37
N ILE A 25 9.67 13.19 17.44
CA ILE A 25 10.56 13.22 16.27
C ILE A 25 10.79 11.80 15.74
N PHE A 26 11.07 10.85 16.64
CA PHE A 26 11.33 9.47 16.27
C PHE A 26 10.07 8.73 15.78
N GLU A 27 8.87 9.03 16.29
CA GLU A 27 7.63 8.46 15.79
C GLU A 27 7.33 8.89 14.35
N ASN A 28 7.55 10.18 14.03
CA ASN A 28 7.48 10.68 12.65
C ASN A 28 8.53 10.01 11.74
N TYR A 29 9.74 9.82 12.26
CA TYR A 29 10.82 9.11 11.57
C TYR A 29 10.45 7.65 11.27
N MET A 30 9.95 6.90 12.26
CA MET A 30 9.49 5.53 12.09
C MET A 30 8.38 5.44 11.05
N THR A 31 7.40 6.34 11.12
CA THR A 31 6.26 6.35 10.19
C THR A 31 6.71 6.60 8.76
N TYR A 32 7.64 7.54 8.55
CA TYR A 32 8.22 7.79 7.24
C TYR A 32 8.97 6.58 6.67
N VAL A 33 9.79 5.91 7.50
CA VAL A 33 10.55 4.72 7.11
C VAL A 33 9.61 3.54 6.80
N ARG A 34 8.59 3.31 7.62
CA ARG A 34 7.60 2.24 7.42
C ARG A 34 6.71 2.46 6.20
N ALA A 35 6.45 3.73 5.86
CA ALA A 35 5.71 4.09 4.66
C ALA A 35 6.55 3.99 3.38
N ASP A 36 7.85 3.68 3.48
CA ASP A 36 8.69 3.48 2.31
C ASP A 36 8.53 2.08 1.72
N LEU A 37 7.84 2.01 0.58
CA LEU A 37 7.62 0.77 -0.17
C LEU A 37 8.90 0.20 -0.78
N SER A 38 9.97 1.00 -0.89
CA SER A 38 11.18 0.59 -1.58
C SER A 38 12.03 -0.40 -0.82
N VAL A 39 11.79 -0.60 0.47
CA VAL A 39 12.64 -1.45 1.30
C VAL A 39 11.81 -2.56 1.94
N ASN A 40 12.44 -3.70 2.15
CA ASN A 40 11.84 -4.81 2.90
C ASN A 40 11.42 -4.36 4.31
N PRO A 41 10.17 -4.62 4.76
CA PRO A 41 9.72 -4.26 6.10
C PRO A 41 10.63 -4.76 7.22
N HIS A 42 11.20 -5.96 7.08
CA HIS A 42 12.10 -6.53 8.09
C HIS A 42 13.40 -5.75 8.22
N ASP A 43 13.99 -5.35 7.10
CA ASP A 43 15.25 -4.62 7.10
C ASP A 43 15.05 -3.15 7.53
N SER A 44 13.91 -2.55 7.17
CA SER A 44 13.47 -1.27 7.73
C SER A 44 13.36 -1.32 9.26
N GLU A 45 12.76 -2.36 9.83
CA GLU A 45 12.66 -2.51 11.30
C GLU A 45 14.02 -2.76 11.98
N LYS A 46 14.96 -3.47 11.32
CA LYS A 46 16.34 -3.61 11.83
C LYS A 46 17.08 -2.28 11.82
N MET A 47 16.94 -1.52 10.74
CA MET A 47 17.50 -0.18 10.63
C MET A 47 16.95 0.72 11.73
N LEU A 48 15.62 0.74 11.93
CA LEU A 48 14.97 1.51 13.00
C LEU A 48 15.49 1.12 14.39
N ASN A 49 15.64 -0.17 14.66
CA ASN A 49 16.19 -0.65 15.94
C ASN A 49 17.62 -0.14 16.19
N ARG A 50 18.46 -0.15 15.15
CA ARG A 50 19.84 0.37 15.22
C ARG A 50 19.86 1.87 15.49
N ILE A 51 19.04 2.64 14.77
CA ILE A 51 18.96 4.10 14.91
C ILE A 51 18.42 4.47 16.29
N LEU A 52 17.37 3.80 16.76
CA LEU A 52 16.83 3.99 18.10
C LEU A 52 17.89 3.74 19.18
N SER A 53 18.70 2.69 19.01
CA SER A 53 19.80 2.39 19.94
C SER A 53 20.91 3.45 19.93
N GLN A 54 21.17 4.07 18.77
CA GLN A 54 22.11 5.19 18.66
C GLN A 54 21.54 6.47 19.27
N LEU A 55 20.24 6.73 19.05
CA LEU A 55 19.54 7.86 19.63
C LEU A 55 19.56 7.80 21.16
N PHE A 56 19.29 6.64 21.78
CA PHE A 56 19.43 6.49 23.23
C PHE A 56 20.85 6.79 23.75
N LYS A 57 21.89 6.44 22.99
CA LYS A 57 23.28 6.78 23.38
C LYS A 57 23.52 8.29 23.30
N ALA A 58 22.96 8.96 22.30
CA ALA A 58 23.04 10.41 22.15
C ALA A 58 22.28 11.13 23.28
N GLU A 59 21.06 10.68 23.60
CA GLU A 59 20.24 11.19 24.71
C GLU A 59 20.97 11.05 26.06
N ASN A 60 21.56 9.88 26.34
CA ASN A 60 22.36 9.66 27.55
C ASN A 60 23.60 10.58 27.65
N ASN A 61 24.11 11.06 26.51
CA ASN A 61 25.20 12.03 26.45
C ASN A 61 24.71 13.49 26.45
N GLY A 62 23.40 13.73 26.65
CA GLY A 62 22.79 15.06 26.68
C GLY A 62 22.56 15.68 25.30
N THR A 63 22.63 14.91 24.22
CA THR A 63 22.38 15.39 22.86
C THR A 63 20.89 15.30 22.54
N LEU A 64 20.29 16.38 22.01
CA LEU A 64 18.89 16.40 21.58
C LEU A 64 18.70 15.55 20.30
N ALA A 65 17.51 14.97 20.10
CA ALA A 65 17.25 14.19 18.88
C ALA A 65 17.43 15.01 17.59
N MET A 66 17.08 16.29 17.62
CA MET A 66 17.23 17.16 16.45
C MET A 66 18.70 17.35 16.06
N ASP A 67 19.60 17.46 17.05
CA ASP A 67 21.04 17.53 16.82
C ASP A 67 21.57 16.20 16.28
N PHE A 68 21.11 15.08 16.84
CA PHE A 68 21.44 13.74 16.34
C PHE A 68 21.06 13.55 14.86
N PHE A 69 19.94 14.13 14.43
CA PHE A 69 19.47 14.09 13.05
C PHE A 69 19.99 15.23 12.16
N GLU A 70 21.00 16.00 12.61
CA GLU A 70 21.53 17.15 11.86
C GLU A 70 20.43 18.16 11.47
N HIS A 71 19.42 18.33 12.31
CA HIS A 71 18.23 19.16 12.09
C HIS A 71 17.37 18.77 10.87
N ASP A 72 17.58 17.60 10.27
CA ASP A 72 16.73 17.07 9.18
C ASP A 72 16.53 15.55 9.31
N PRO A 73 15.58 15.12 10.16
CA PRO A 73 15.24 13.69 10.33
C PRO A 73 14.79 13.04 9.01
N LYS A 74 14.20 13.80 8.09
CA LYS A 74 13.73 13.30 6.79
C LYS A 74 14.91 13.01 5.85
N ALA A 75 15.87 13.92 5.77
CA ALA A 75 17.09 13.69 4.99
C ALA A 75 17.90 12.52 5.56
N HIS A 76 17.99 12.45 6.89
CA HIS A 76 18.63 11.32 7.57
C HIS A 76 17.95 9.99 7.21
N ALA A 77 16.61 9.92 7.29
CA ALA A 77 15.84 8.74 6.90
C ALA A 77 16.10 8.33 5.45
N LYS A 78 16.04 9.30 4.53
CA LYS A 78 16.29 9.06 3.10
C LYS A 78 17.71 8.53 2.83
N LYS A 79 18.71 9.03 3.56
CA LYS A 79 20.11 8.59 3.43
C LYS A 79 20.29 7.15 3.91
N GLU A 80 19.66 6.78 5.02
CA GLU A 80 19.73 5.41 5.55
C GLU A 80 18.93 4.42 4.71
N LEU A 81 17.74 4.79 4.23
CA LEU A 81 16.92 3.96 3.33
C LEU A 81 17.65 3.64 2.01
N LYS A 82 18.40 4.59 1.45
CA LYS A 82 19.21 4.37 0.23
C LYS A 82 20.31 3.33 0.39
N LYS A 83 20.70 2.97 1.62
CA LYS A 83 21.71 1.93 1.89
C LYS A 83 21.11 0.52 1.85
N LEU A 84 19.78 0.41 1.88
CA LEU A 84 19.07 -0.86 1.87
C LEU A 84 18.72 -1.27 0.43
N PRO A 85 18.56 -2.57 0.16
CA PRO A 85 18.21 -3.05 -1.17
C PRO A 85 16.82 -2.54 -1.56
N ASN A 86 16.70 -2.09 -2.82
CA ASN A 86 15.43 -1.57 -3.34
C ASN A 86 14.58 -2.72 -3.88
N GLU A 87 13.46 -2.99 -3.23
CA GLU A 87 12.47 -4.01 -3.54
C GLU A 87 11.08 -3.41 -3.88
N THR A 88 11.00 -2.12 -4.26
CA THR A 88 9.73 -1.39 -4.50
C THR A 88 8.75 -2.19 -5.37
N LEU A 89 9.21 -2.62 -6.54
CA LEU A 89 8.37 -3.33 -7.50
C LEU A 89 7.96 -4.70 -6.95
N ASN A 90 8.89 -5.43 -6.32
CA ASN A 90 8.63 -6.75 -5.78
C ASN A 90 7.59 -6.70 -4.65
N ASN A 91 7.70 -5.73 -3.74
CA ASN A 91 6.79 -5.56 -2.62
C ASN A 91 5.37 -5.20 -3.08
N ILE A 92 5.23 -4.24 -4.00
CA ILE A 92 3.92 -3.85 -4.52
C ILE A 92 3.31 -4.99 -5.35
N PHE A 93 4.12 -5.68 -6.16
CA PHE A 93 3.64 -6.78 -6.99
C PHE A 93 3.22 -7.98 -6.15
N LYS A 94 3.98 -8.31 -5.10
CA LYS A 94 3.60 -9.32 -4.09
C LYS A 94 2.25 -8.98 -3.47
N TYR A 95 2.06 -7.73 -3.03
CA TYR A 95 0.79 -7.27 -2.46
C TYR A 95 -0.38 -7.39 -3.45
N ILE A 96 -0.17 -6.98 -4.71
CA ILE A 96 -1.19 -7.11 -5.77
C ILE A 96 -1.52 -8.59 -6.02
N ILE A 97 -0.53 -9.48 -6.08
CA ILE A 97 -0.73 -10.92 -6.30
C ILE A 97 -1.50 -11.55 -5.14
N GLU A 98 -1.11 -11.25 -3.90
CA GLU A 98 -1.76 -11.78 -2.69
C GLU A 98 -3.24 -11.41 -2.66
N HIS A 99 -3.58 -10.18 -3.04
CA HIS A 99 -4.95 -9.68 -3.02
C HIS A 99 -5.64 -9.79 -4.38
N LEU A 100 -5.01 -10.37 -5.40
CA LEU A 100 -5.52 -10.43 -6.77
C LEU A 100 -6.88 -11.11 -6.84
N LEU A 101 -7.02 -12.23 -6.12
CA LEU A 101 -8.26 -13.01 -6.08
C LEU A 101 -9.39 -12.24 -5.41
N LEU A 102 -9.07 -11.47 -4.35
CA LEU A 102 -10.03 -10.60 -3.67
C LEU A 102 -10.47 -9.46 -4.60
N PHE A 103 -9.53 -8.77 -5.24
CA PHE A 103 -9.81 -7.71 -6.21
C PHE A 103 -10.63 -8.22 -7.39
N PHE A 104 -10.34 -9.43 -7.89
CA PHE A 104 -11.11 -10.06 -8.94
C PHE A 104 -12.55 -10.35 -8.51
N GLY A 105 -12.76 -10.88 -7.30
CA GLY A 105 -14.09 -11.11 -6.74
C GLY A 105 -14.90 -9.81 -6.61
N ILE A 106 -14.28 -8.75 -6.09
CA ILE A 106 -14.89 -7.41 -5.96
C ILE A 106 -15.24 -6.87 -7.35
N PHE A 107 -14.31 -6.94 -8.30
CA PHE A 107 -14.55 -6.51 -9.68
C PHE A 107 -15.73 -7.24 -10.33
N CYS A 108 -15.82 -8.55 -10.19
CA CYS A 108 -16.96 -9.33 -10.69
C CYS A 108 -18.28 -8.88 -10.06
N PHE A 109 -18.30 -8.60 -8.75
CA PHE A 109 -19.50 -8.10 -8.07
C PHE A 109 -19.96 -6.76 -8.67
N LEU A 110 -19.06 -5.76 -8.66
CA LEU A 110 -19.39 -4.42 -9.14
C LEU A 110 -19.78 -4.44 -10.62
N LYS A 111 -19.09 -5.21 -11.45
CA LYS A 111 -19.39 -5.31 -12.88
C LYS A 111 -20.77 -5.91 -13.12
N GLY A 112 -21.10 -6.99 -12.42
CA GLY A 112 -22.43 -7.59 -12.47
C GLY A 112 -23.51 -6.63 -11.99
N PHE A 113 -23.28 -5.98 -10.84
CA PHE A 113 -24.23 -5.04 -10.24
C PHE A 113 -24.48 -3.80 -11.11
N ILE A 114 -23.42 -3.11 -11.53
CA ILE A 114 -23.51 -1.92 -12.39
C ILE A 114 -24.08 -2.28 -13.77
N GLY A 115 -23.77 -3.47 -14.27
CA GLY A 115 -24.30 -3.99 -15.53
C GLY A 115 -25.84 -4.01 -15.60
N PHE A 116 -26.54 -4.18 -14.46
CA PHE A 116 -28.01 -4.10 -14.42
C PHE A 116 -28.55 -2.70 -14.72
N PHE A 117 -27.82 -1.65 -14.33
CA PHE A 117 -28.23 -0.26 -14.54
C PHE A 117 -27.88 0.23 -15.95
N ILE A 118 -26.75 -0.22 -16.49
CA ILE A 118 -26.23 0.23 -17.79
C ILE A 118 -26.78 -0.64 -18.96
N GLY A 119 -27.27 -1.85 -18.69
CA GLY A 119 -27.75 -2.78 -19.73
C GLY A 119 -26.62 -3.36 -20.60
N ALA A 120 -25.37 -3.24 -20.15
CA ALA A 120 -24.18 -3.65 -20.88
C ALA A 120 -23.92 -5.16 -20.73
N ASN A 121 -24.39 -5.95 -21.70
CA ASN A 121 -24.19 -7.41 -21.72
C ASN A 121 -23.08 -7.86 -22.69
N ARG A 122 -22.38 -6.92 -23.32
CA ARG A 122 -21.31 -7.22 -24.29
C ARG A 122 -19.97 -7.20 -23.58
N LEU A 123 -19.14 -8.19 -23.87
CA LEU A 123 -17.75 -8.25 -23.44
C LEU A 123 -16.87 -8.36 -24.67
N TYR A 124 -16.11 -7.29 -24.96
CA TYR A 124 -15.15 -7.25 -26.06
C TYR A 124 -13.85 -7.99 -25.70
N LEU A 125 -13.48 -9.01 -26.49
CA LEU A 125 -12.35 -9.90 -26.18
C LEU A 125 -10.99 -9.21 -26.24
N TYR A 126 -10.82 -8.17 -27.06
CA TYR A 126 -9.56 -7.43 -27.18
C TYR A 126 -9.48 -6.25 -26.19
N THR A 127 -10.57 -5.53 -26.01
CA THR A 127 -10.64 -4.43 -25.05
C THR A 127 -10.50 -4.93 -23.60
N PHE A 128 -11.05 -6.10 -23.27
CA PHE A 128 -11.04 -6.64 -21.90
C PHE A 128 -9.62 -6.84 -21.31
N PRO A 129 -8.68 -7.57 -21.95
CA PRO A 129 -7.33 -7.72 -21.43
C PRO A 129 -6.55 -6.40 -21.38
N LEU A 130 -6.75 -5.51 -22.36
CA LEU A 130 -6.14 -4.18 -22.34
C LEU A 130 -6.58 -3.38 -21.10
N MET A 131 -7.87 -3.40 -20.77
CA MET A 131 -8.41 -2.73 -19.59
C MET A 131 -7.90 -3.34 -18.29
N ILE A 132 -7.67 -4.65 -18.24
CA ILE A 132 -7.04 -5.29 -17.09
C ILE A 132 -5.61 -4.77 -16.88
N ILE A 133 -4.81 -4.68 -17.95
CA ILE A 133 -3.43 -4.17 -17.86
C ILE A 133 -3.41 -2.71 -17.38
N ILE A 134 -4.24 -1.86 -17.99
CA ILE A 134 -4.37 -0.45 -17.60
C ILE A 134 -4.87 -0.35 -16.14
N GLY A 135 -5.84 -1.19 -15.76
CA GLY A 135 -6.37 -1.24 -14.41
C GLY A 135 -5.33 -1.63 -13.36
N ILE A 136 -4.52 -2.66 -13.63
CA ILE A 136 -3.40 -3.06 -12.76
C ILE A 136 -2.39 -1.92 -12.61
N PHE A 137 -2.08 -1.21 -13.69
CA PHE A 137 -1.19 -0.06 -13.64
C PHE A 137 -1.76 1.09 -12.80
N ILE A 138 -3.05 1.39 -12.91
CA ILE A 138 -3.70 2.41 -12.07
C ILE A 138 -3.72 1.99 -10.59
N ILE A 139 -3.98 0.71 -10.30
CA ILE A 139 -3.92 0.17 -8.93
C ILE A 139 -2.50 0.31 -8.36
N PHE A 140 -1.47 0.00 -9.16
CA PHE A 140 -0.08 0.22 -8.76
C PHE A 140 0.18 1.69 -8.41
N LEU A 141 -0.25 2.63 -9.26
CA LEU A 141 -0.12 4.06 -8.99
C LEU A 141 -0.89 4.49 -7.74
N PHE A 142 -2.09 3.94 -7.53
CA PHE A 142 -2.90 4.21 -6.35
C PHE A 142 -2.20 3.78 -5.06
N ILE A 143 -1.73 2.54 -4.99
CA ILE A 143 -0.98 2.03 -3.82
C ILE A 143 0.25 2.90 -3.58
N TRP A 144 1.05 3.12 -4.61
CA TRP A 144 2.25 3.96 -4.50
C TRP A 144 1.93 5.36 -3.98
N MET A 145 0.85 5.98 -4.45
CA MET A 145 0.42 7.31 -4.04
C MET A 145 -0.09 7.35 -2.59
N VAL A 146 -0.80 6.32 -2.13
CA VAL A 146 -1.24 6.22 -0.72
C VAL A 146 -0.03 6.20 0.22
N PHE A 147 0.94 5.33 -0.03
CA PHE A 147 2.17 5.26 0.77
C PHE A 147 2.98 6.56 0.69
N LYS A 148 3.07 7.15 -0.52
CA LYS A 148 3.74 8.44 -0.70
C LYS A 148 3.08 9.56 0.09
N THR A 149 1.76 9.54 0.19
CA THR A 149 0.99 10.51 0.97
C THR A 149 1.32 10.40 2.46
N VAL A 150 1.38 9.19 3.01
CA VAL A 150 1.80 8.97 4.41
C VAL A 150 3.20 9.56 4.64
N GLN A 151 4.17 9.30 3.76
CA GLN A 151 5.52 9.89 3.87
C GLN A 151 5.51 11.43 3.86
N MET A 152 4.65 12.06 3.05
CA MET A 152 4.59 13.52 2.99
C MET A 152 3.98 14.12 4.26
N GLN A 153 2.97 13.46 4.84
CA GLN A 153 2.28 13.94 6.04
C GLN A 153 3.18 13.93 7.29
N CYS A 154 4.14 13.01 7.41
CA CYS A 154 5.04 12.94 8.58
C CYS A 154 5.89 14.20 8.80
N PHE A 155 6.22 14.93 7.73
CA PHE A 155 7.16 16.07 7.79
C PHE A 155 6.61 17.36 7.18
N THR A 156 5.38 17.36 6.68
CA THR A 156 4.78 18.52 6.02
C THR A 156 3.50 18.95 6.76
N LYS A 157 3.51 20.17 7.30
CA LYS A 157 2.34 20.78 7.97
C LYS A 157 1.45 21.61 7.03
N SER A 158 1.76 21.66 5.73
CA SER A 158 1.04 22.49 4.77
C SER A 158 -0.32 21.90 4.39
N HIS A 159 -1.41 22.61 4.71
CA HIS A 159 -2.76 22.22 4.33
C HIS A 159 -2.95 22.06 2.81
N TRP A 160 -2.21 22.82 1.99
CA TRP A 160 -2.26 22.71 0.53
C TRP A 160 -1.77 21.34 0.04
N THR A 161 -0.68 20.83 0.63
CA THR A 161 -0.18 19.50 0.27
C THR A 161 -1.19 18.40 0.61
N TRP A 162 -1.94 18.55 1.70
CA TRP A 162 -3.00 17.63 2.09
C TRP A 162 -4.14 17.65 1.07
N ILE A 163 -4.66 18.83 0.72
CA ILE A 163 -5.75 18.98 -0.26
C ILE A 163 -5.35 18.35 -1.60
N ILE A 164 -4.15 18.66 -2.10
CA ILE A 164 -3.65 18.11 -3.37
C ILE A 164 -3.59 16.57 -3.30
N THR A 165 -3.07 16.00 -2.21
CA THR A 165 -3.01 14.53 -2.07
C THR A 165 -4.39 13.88 -2.08
N TYR A 166 -5.38 14.46 -1.40
CA TYR A 166 -6.75 13.92 -1.43
C TYR A 166 -7.39 14.03 -2.81
N VAL A 167 -7.19 15.15 -3.51
CA VAL A 167 -7.69 15.32 -4.89
C VAL A 167 -7.06 14.28 -5.82
N VAL A 168 -5.76 14.01 -5.70
CA VAL A 168 -5.07 12.98 -6.51
C VAL A 168 -5.61 11.59 -6.20
N ILE A 169 -5.82 11.25 -4.92
CA ILE A 169 -6.40 9.95 -4.52
C ILE A 169 -7.83 9.80 -5.08
N LEU A 170 -8.66 10.85 -4.98
CA LEU A 170 -10.01 10.85 -5.53
C LEU A 170 -10.00 10.69 -7.06
N LEU A 171 -9.09 11.36 -7.75
CA LEU A 171 -8.91 11.24 -9.20
C LEU A 171 -8.51 9.81 -9.57
N LEU A 172 -7.54 9.21 -8.88
CA LEU A 172 -7.14 7.82 -9.13
C LEU A 172 -8.30 6.85 -8.87
N LEU A 173 -9.08 7.05 -7.81
CA LEU A 173 -10.26 6.23 -7.52
C LEU A 173 -11.31 6.36 -8.63
N SER A 174 -11.57 7.59 -9.10
CA SER A 174 -12.46 7.84 -10.23
C SER A 174 -11.95 7.22 -11.53
N ALA A 175 -10.62 7.19 -11.74
CA ALA A 175 -9.98 6.58 -12.91
C ALA A 175 -10.11 5.05 -12.88
N ILE A 176 -9.95 4.41 -11.71
CA ILE A 176 -10.22 2.97 -11.53
C ILE A 176 -11.67 2.70 -11.92
N PHE A 177 -12.61 3.47 -11.37
CA PHE A 177 -14.02 3.31 -11.68
C PHE A 177 -14.30 3.50 -13.18
N TYR A 178 -13.72 4.54 -13.79
CA TYR A 178 -13.86 4.79 -15.21
C TYR A 178 -13.34 3.61 -16.03
N VAL A 179 -12.08 3.21 -15.87
CA VAL A 179 -11.43 2.14 -16.67
C VAL A 179 -12.12 0.79 -16.55
N PHE A 180 -12.65 0.44 -15.38
CA PHE A 180 -13.27 -0.87 -15.20
C PHE A 180 -14.75 -0.92 -15.59
N PHE A 181 -15.50 0.18 -15.47
CA PHE A 181 -16.96 0.16 -15.62
C PHE A 181 -17.51 0.89 -16.86
N ILE A 182 -16.78 1.87 -17.41
CA ILE A 182 -17.27 2.72 -18.51
C ILE A 182 -16.81 2.28 -19.92
N PRO A 183 -15.58 1.79 -20.18
CA PRO A 183 -15.06 1.71 -21.54
C PRO A 183 -15.62 0.60 -22.42
N GLN A 184 -16.55 -0.23 -21.94
CA GLN A 184 -17.31 -1.08 -22.86
C GLN A 184 -18.17 -0.25 -23.84
N SER A 185 -18.47 1.03 -23.56
CA SER A 185 -19.18 1.89 -24.50
C SER A 185 -18.27 2.67 -25.46
N SER A 186 -17.07 3.09 -25.02
CA SER A 186 -16.26 4.07 -25.77
C SER A 186 -15.02 3.48 -26.46
N LEU A 187 -14.48 2.36 -25.96
CA LEU A 187 -13.29 1.69 -26.49
C LEU A 187 -13.60 0.25 -26.95
N ALA A 188 -14.81 0.05 -27.43
CA ALA A 188 -15.33 -1.20 -27.96
C ALA A 188 -14.65 -1.55 -29.30
N PHE A 189 -13.63 -2.42 -29.24
CA PHE A 189 -12.94 -2.90 -30.44
C PHE A 189 -12.81 -4.42 -30.42
N GLY A 190 -13.06 -5.04 -31.57
CA GLY A 190 -12.94 -6.48 -31.77
C GLY A 190 -14.23 -7.28 -31.54
N PRO A 191 -14.14 -8.62 -31.60
CA PRO A 191 -15.27 -9.51 -31.40
C PRO A 191 -15.77 -9.43 -29.95
N TYR A 192 -17.09 -9.56 -29.79
CA TYR A 192 -17.74 -9.52 -28.48
C TYR A 192 -18.54 -10.79 -28.23
N ILE A 193 -18.65 -11.16 -26.96
CA ILE A 193 -19.52 -12.22 -26.47
C ILE A 193 -20.61 -11.62 -25.57
N PHE A 194 -21.79 -12.24 -25.57
CA PHE A 194 -22.84 -11.88 -24.64
C PHE A 194 -22.64 -12.63 -23.33
N VAL A 195 -22.44 -11.89 -22.25
CA VAL A 195 -22.28 -12.44 -20.90
C VAL A 195 -23.32 -11.76 -20.03
N GLY A 196 -24.24 -12.53 -19.47
CA GLY A 196 -25.29 -12.00 -18.61
C GLY A 196 -24.72 -11.49 -17.28
N ASN A 197 -25.24 -10.38 -16.77
CA ASN A 197 -24.78 -9.78 -15.51
C ASN A 197 -24.82 -10.75 -14.31
N TRP A 198 -25.77 -11.68 -14.31
CA TRP A 198 -25.88 -12.74 -13.30
C TRP A 198 -24.66 -13.65 -13.23
N THR A 199 -23.96 -13.91 -14.35
CA THR A 199 -22.78 -14.78 -14.33
C THR A 199 -21.65 -14.12 -13.53
N PHE A 200 -21.47 -12.81 -13.65
CA PHE A 200 -20.49 -12.06 -12.86
C PHE A 200 -20.82 -12.06 -11.37
N ILE A 201 -22.09 -11.92 -11.02
CA ILE A 201 -22.53 -11.99 -9.63
C ILE A 201 -22.28 -13.37 -9.03
N ILE A 202 -22.68 -14.44 -9.73
CA ILE A 202 -22.48 -15.81 -9.25
C ILE A 202 -20.98 -16.12 -9.06
N ILE A 203 -20.14 -15.74 -10.04
CA ILE A 203 -18.68 -15.89 -9.92
C ILE A 203 -18.17 -15.14 -8.69
N SER A 204 -18.63 -13.92 -8.45
CA SER A 204 -18.21 -13.14 -7.29
C SER A 204 -18.58 -13.80 -5.96
N PHE A 205 -19.81 -14.32 -5.83
CA PHE A 205 -20.25 -15.02 -4.62
C PHE A 205 -19.46 -16.30 -4.33
N ILE A 206 -18.85 -16.92 -5.33
CA ILE A 206 -17.97 -18.07 -5.16
C ILE A 206 -16.54 -17.62 -4.85
N VAL A 207 -16.02 -16.66 -5.61
CA VAL A 207 -14.61 -16.23 -5.51
C VAL A 207 -14.35 -15.46 -4.22
N LEU A 208 -15.27 -14.59 -3.77
CA LEU A 208 -15.05 -13.75 -2.59
C LEU A 208 -14.83 -14.56 -1.30
N PRO A 209 -15.68 -15.56 -0.95
CA PRO A 209 -15.42 -16.40 0.21
C PRO A 209 -14.10 -17.16 0.13
N ILE A 210 -13.75 -17.68 -1.06
CA ILE A 210 -12.49 -18.38 -1.29
C ILE A 210 -11.31 -17.43 -1.11
N ALA A 211 -11.40 -16.22 -1.66
CA ALA A 211 -10.39 -15.18 -1.54
C ALA A 211 -10.18 -14.80 -0.06
N LEU A 212 -11.25 -14.55 0.69
CA LEU A 212 -11.17 -14.22 2.11
C LEU A 212 -10.57 -15.35 2.95
N TYR A 213 -10.89 -16.61 2.62
CA TYR A 213 -10.30 -17.76 3.31
C TYR A 213 -8.80 -17.89 3.03
N ILE A 214 -8.40 -17.74 1.78
CA ILE A 214 -6.99 -17.79 1.35
C ILE A 214 -6.20 -16.66 1.99
N ASP A 215 -6.72 -15.44 1.93
CA ASP A 215 -6.10 -14.24 2.50
C ASP A 215 -5.91 -14.37 4.02
N HIS A 216 -6.94 -14.84 4.73
CA HIS A 216 -6.83 -15.11 6.16
C HIS A 216 -5.77 -16.16 6.49
N LYS A 217 -5.63 -17.19 5.65
CA LYS A 217 -4.60 -18.22 5.81
C LYS A 217 -3.20 -17.69 5.51
N PHE A 218 -3.03 -16.81 4.54
CA PHE A 218 -1.75 -16.14 4.26
C PHE A 218 -1.32 -15.25 5.42
N ILE A 219 -2.22 -14.41 5.94
CA ILE A 219 -1.99 -13.56 7.12
C ILE A 219 -1.58 -14.41 8.34
N LYS A 220 -2.25 -15.54 8.55
CA LYS A 220 -1.93 -16.46 9.65
C LYS A 220 -0.60 -17.19 9.43
N ARG A 221 -0.24 -17.49 8.19
CA ARG A 221 1.01 -18.17 7.85
C ARG A 221 2.20 -17.25 8.10
N ASP A 222 2.17 -16.00 7.66
CA ASP A 222 3.27 -15.05 7.86
C ASP A 222 3.50 -14.71 9.35
N SER A 223 2.45 -14.74 10.17
CA SER A 223 2.58 -14.64 11.63
C SER A 223 3.11 -15.94 12.27
N SER A 224 2.72 -17.12 11.78
CA SER A 224 3.07 -18.44 12.34
C SER A 224 4.38 -19.08 11.86
N THR A 225 4.88 -18.78 10.66
CA THR A 225 6.20 -19.24 10.16
C THR A 225 7.37 -18.50 10.82
N SER A 226 7.11 -17.89 11.98
CA SER A 226 8.03 -17.11 12.79
C SER A 226 8.06 -17.58 14.26
N LEU A 227 7.65 -18.83 14.49
CA LEU A 227 7.96 -19.62 15.69
C LEU A 227 9.31 -20.33 15.53
#